data_AF-A0A9W8MR36-F1
#
_entry.id   AF-A0A9W8MR36-F1
#
_cell.length_a   1.000
_cell.length_b   1.000
_cell.length_c   1.000
_cell.angle_alpha   90.00
_cell.angle_beta   90.00
_cell.angle_gamma   90.00
#
_symmetry.space_group_name_H-M   'P 1'
#
loop_
_entity.id
_entity.type
_entity.pdbx_description
1 polymer ?
#
loop_
_entity_poly.entity_id
_entity_poly.type
_entity_poly.pdbx_seq_one_letter_code
_entity_poly.pdbx_strand_id
1 'polypeptide(L)'
;MSRVSYPDAGVNNSTPQISFFTSEAERAAFDLSATALNMEPDSVDGLPERWARMQVLGRLAKDRDPGIFNHVTTDNVARDMLSIVQAHGREKLLYWGISYGSAIGSTFAAMFPDKIERLLIDGVLDVEGYYTMDYANGVLDADKALQTFFDGCAAAGPDRCAFYSPSPSEIKDRLSSLSASLQQPVPAYSPSLPAYGVLNHVTLQRAVYNSLSAPYSTFSVLAQGLKALEAGDASLVFQLAQPVANEAFAAIGCADATPVEDGPEELKAYEERISGLSSFASFPASYRLACSGWKIHPNNFKGPITGNTSYPMLIIGKTADQLTPLAMYVSPLAYFLT
;
A
#
# COMPACT_ATOMS: atom_id res chain seq x y z
N MET A 1 0.50 8.36 -31.44
CA MET A 1 1.27 8.43 -30.18
C MET A 1 1.62 7.01 -29.75
N SER A 2 2.90 6.69 -29.61
CA SER A 2 3.32 5.44 -28.96
C SER A 2 3.15 5.58 -27.44
N ARG A 3 2.55 4.57 -26.80
CA ARG A 3 2.48 4.46 -25.33
C ARG A 3 3.81 3.90 -24.84
N VAL A 4 4.44 4.55 -23.87
CA VAL A 4 5.70 4.12 -23.27
C VAL A 4 5.44 3.88 -21.78
N SER A 5 5.83 2.71 -21.27
CA SER A 5 6.00 2.44 -19.84
C SER A 5 7.42 1.96 -19.61
N TYR A 6 8.04 2.42 -18.54
CA TYR A 6 9.35 1.97 -18.11
C TYR A 6 9.28 1.63 -16.61
N PRO A 7 10.07 0.66 -16.15
CA PRO A 7 10.22 0.41 -14.72
C PRO A 7 11.06 1.49 -14.05
N ASP A 8 10.72 1.83 -12.81
CA ASP A 8 11.54 2.71 -11.96
C ASP A 8 12.93 2.10 -11.69
N ALA A 9 13.88 2.91 -11.23
CA ALA A 9 15.21 2.45 -10.88
C ALA A 9 15.15 1.30 -9.86
N GLY A 10 15.74 0.15 -10.21
CA GLY A 10 15.75 -1.06 -9.40
C GLY A 10 14.44 -1.84 -9.28
N VAL A 11 13.40 -1.48 -10.04
CA VAL A 11 12.13 -2.20 -10.10
C VAL A 11 12.04 -3.06 -11.36
N ASN A 12 11.41 -4.24 -11.29
CA ASN A 12 11.19 -5.15 -12.41
C ASN A 12 12.48 -5.40 -13.23
N ASN A 13 12.54 -4.93 -14.49
CA ASN A 13 13.65 -5.18 -15.40
C ASN A 13 14.77 -4.12 -15.33
N SER A 14 14.69 -3.14 -14.41
CA SER A 14 15.75 -2.16 -14.19
C SER A 14 16.90 -2.76 -13.39
N THR A 15 18.14 -2.44 -13.78
CA THR A 15 19.36 -2.93 -13.11
C THR A 15 20.18 -1.78 -12.52
N PRO A 16 20.83 -1.96 -11.35
CA PRO A 16 20.71 -3.14 -10.47
C PRO A 16 19.33 -3.21 -9.81
N GLN A 17 18.83 -4.42 -9.51
CA GLN A 17 17.52 -4.59 -8.87
C GLN A 17 17.58 -4.28 -7.37
N ILE A 18 16.48 -3.75 -6.83
CA ILE A 18 16.27 -3.69 -5.39
C ILE A 18 16.08 -5.12 -4.87
N SER A 19 17.05 -5.58 -4.09
CA SER A 19 17.01 -6.86 -3.38
C SER A 19 17.84 -6.76 -2.12
N PHE A 20 17.31 -7.21 -0.99
CA PHE A 20 18.05 -7.33 0.28
C PHE A 20 18.76 -8.67 0.40
N PHE A 21 18.38 -9.64 -0.44
CA PHE A 21 18.90 -11.00 -0.44
C PHE A 21 19.76 -11.29 -1.64
N THR A 22 20.73 -12.18 -1.46
CA THR A 22 21.66 -12.61 -2.50
C THR A 22 21.10 -13.72 -3.39
N SER A 23 20.06 -14.42 -2.93
CA SER A 23 19.37 -15.48 -3.68
C SER A 23 17.92 -15.63 -3.25
N GLU A 24 17.09 -16.22 -4.11
CA GLU A 24 15.70 -16.58 -3.77
C GLU A 24 15.63 -17.60 -2.64
N ALA A 25 16.61 -18.50 -2.52
CA ALA A 25 16.67 -19.46 -1.43
C ALA A 25 16.92 -18.78 -0.07
N GLU A 26 17.77 -17.75 -0.03
CA GLU A 26 17.99 -16.93 1.16
C GLU A 26 16.72 -16.15 1.53
N ARG A 27 16.06 -15.54 0.54
CA ARG A 27 14.77 -14.86 0.74
C ARG A 27 13.72 -15.82 1.30
N ALA A 28 13.54 -17.00 0.70
CA ALA A 28 12.60 -18.00 1.17
C ALA A 28 12.93 -18.48 2.59
N ALA A 29 14.22 -18.67 2.92
CA ALA A 29 14.64 -19.02 4.27
C ALA A 29 14.32 -17.90 5.28
N PHE A 30 14.49 -16.64 4.88
CA PHE A 30 14.11 -15.49 5.69
C PHE A 30 12.59 -15.40 5.87
N ASP A 31 11.80 -15.59 4.83
CA ASP A 31 10.33 -15.55 4.88
C ASP A 31 9.73 -16.71 5.69
N LEU A 32 10.41 -17.86 5.74
CA LEU A 32 10.02 -19.01 6.59
C LEU A 32 10.51 -18.88 8.03
N SER A 33 11.41 -17.95 8.31
CA SER A 33 11.92 -17.72 9.66
C SER A 33 10.94 -16.88 10.49
N ALA A 34 11.08 -16.92 11.81
CA ALA A 34 10.40 -15.99 12.70
C ALA A 34 10.79 -14.51 12.47
N THR A 35 11.67 -14.21 11.51
CA THR A 35 12.09 -12.85 11.13
C THR A 35 11.53 -12.38 9.78
N ALA A 36 10.61 -13.13 9.16
CA ALA A 36 9.97 -12.81 7.89
C ALA A 36 9.52 -11.33 7.78
N LEU A 37 9.50 -10.82 6.55
CA LEU A 37 8.99 -9.50 6.18
C LEU A 37 7.50 -9.36 6.53
N ASN A 38 7.19 -9.15 7.80
CA ASN A 38 5.84 -8.86 8.25
C ASN A 38 5.79 -7.50 8.93
N MET A 39 5.58 -6.50 8.09
CA MET A 39 5.33 -5.12 8.51
C MET A 39 3.92 -5.02 9.12
N GLU A 40 2.96 -5.75 8.53
CA GLU A 40 1.56 -5.71 8.90
C GLU A 40 1.27 -6.58 10.14
N PRO A 41 0.22 -6.27 10.92
CA PRO A 41 -0.16 -7.11 12.06
C PRO A 41 -0.54 -8.52 11.60
N ASP A 42 -0.01 -9.56 12.24
CA ASP A 42 -0.47 -10.96 12.14
C ASP A 42 -1.15 -11.44 13.43
N SER A 43 -1.05 -10.65 14.51
CA SER A 43 -1.52 -10.95 15.86
C SER A 43 -1.71 -9.65 16.66
N VAL A 44 -2.40 -9.73 17.80
CA VAL A 44 -2.81 -8.56 18.61
C VAL A 44 -1.64 -7.89 19.34
N ASP A 45 -0.66 -8.66 19.83
CA ASP A 45 0.38 -8.18 20.75
C ASP A 45 1.81 -8.39 20.21
N GLY A 46 2.05 -8.00 18.95
CA GLY A 46 3.33 -8.24 18.26
C GLY A 46 4.23 -7.03 18.07
N LEU A 47 3.86 -5.81 18.48
CA LEU A 47 4.55 -4.59 18.03
C LEU A 47 6.06 -4.52 18.39
N PRO A 48 6.52 -4.80 19.63
CA PRO A 48 7.95 -4.77 19.93
C PRO A 48 8.77 -5.77 19.11
N GLU A 49 8.21 -6.95 18.85
CA GLU A 49 8.85 -7.97 18.02
C GLU A 49 8.87 -7.55 16.55
N ARG A 50 7.76 -7.04 16.00
CA ARG A 50 7.71 -6.51 14.63
C ARG A 50 8.70 -5.36 14.45
N TRP A 51 8.81 -4.45 15.42
CA TRP A 51 9.81 -3.38 15.41
C TRP A 51 11.23 -3.93 15.35
N ALA A 52 11.57 -4.90 16.20
CA ALA A 52 12.88 -5.52 16.21
C ALA A 52 13.20 -6.20 14.85
N ARG A 53 12.21 -6.87 14.23
CA ARG A 53 12.35 -7.44 12.88
C ARG A 53 12.66 -6.36 11.83
N MET A 54 12.03 -5.18 11.92
CA MET A 54 12.33 -4.07 11.01
C MET A 54 13.75 -3.52 11.22
N GLN A 55 14.27 -3.50 12.45
CA GLN A 55 15.68 -3.15 12.70
C GLN A 55 16.65 -4.14 12.06
N VAL A 56 16.35 -5.44 12.12
CA VAL A 56 17.13 -6.49 11.43
C VAL A 56 17.08 -6.29 9.92
N LEU A 57 15.89 -6.03 9.38
CA LEU A 57 15.71 -5.81 7.95
C LEU A 57 16.49 -4.59 7.44
N GLY A 58 16.40 -3.46 8.13
CA GLY A 58 17.14 -2.26 7.72
C GLY A 58 18.65 -2.42 7.80
N ARG A 59 19.16 -3.23 8.75
CA ARG A 59 20.56 -3.64 8.77
C ARG A 59 20.90 -4.51 7.56
N LEU A 60 20.08 -5.52 7.26
CA LEU A 60 20.27 -6.39 6.10
C LEU A 60 20.31 -5.58 4.80
N ALA A 61 19.34 -4.68 4.58
CA ALA A 61 19.30 -3.81 3.42
C ALA A 61 20.57 -2.95 3.31
N LYS A 62 21.07 -2.39 4.42
CA LYS A 62 22.31 -1.61 4.42
C LYS A 62 23.55 -2.46 4.11
N ASP A 63 23.67 -3.64 4.73
CA ASP A 63 24.82 -4.52 4.56
C ASP A 63 24.86 -5.15 3.15
N ARG A 64 23.70 -5.22 2.48
CA ARG A 64 23.51 -5.83 1.16
C ARG A 64 23.17 -4.82 0.06
N ASP A 65 23.31 -3.52 0.32
CA ASP A 65 23.04 -2.49 -0.69
C ASP A 65 23.92 -2.74 -1.93
N PRO A 66 23.34 -3.00 -3.11
CA PRO A 66 24.11 -3.17 -4.34
C PRO A 66 24.63 -1.83 -4.89
N GLY A 67 24.53 -0.75 -4.11
CA GLY A 67 24.94 0.61 -4.45
C GLY A 67 23.80 1.45 -5.04
N ILE A 68 22.55 1.03 -4.87
CA ILE A 68 21.36 1.69 -5.46
C ILE A 68 20.48 2.37 -4.43
N PHE A 69 20.48 1.96 -3.15
CA PHE A 69 19.47 2.44 -2.20
C PHE A 69 19.54 3.95 -1.89
N ASN A 70 20.67 4.62 -2.18
CA ASN A 70 20.77 6.08 -2.14
C ASN A 70 20.18 6.78 -3.38
N HIS A 71 19.69 6.03 -4.37
CA HIS A 71 19.29 6.52 -5.70
C HIS A 71 17.86 6.09 -6.11
N VAL A 72 17.16 5.32 -5.27
CA VAL A 72 15.78 4.84 -5.56
C VAL A 72 14.68 5.83 -5.16
N THR A 73 15.04 7.08 -4.91
CA THR A 73 14.10 8.12 -4.43
C THR A 73 13.22 8.65 -5.55
N THR A 74 12.01 9.08 -5.19
CA THR A 74 11.00 9.64 -6.12
C THR A 74 11.54 10.81 -6.95
N ASP A 75 12.42 11.64 -6.39
CA ASP A 75 13.01 12.78 -7.10
C ASP A 75 14.04 12.34 -8.16
N ASN A 76 14.74 11.23 -7.94
CA ASN A 76 15.58 10.60 -8.97
C ASN A 76 14.70 9.99 -10.07
N VAL A 77 13.59 9.33 -9.72
CA VAL A 77 12.60 8.86 -10.71
C VAL A 77 12.08 10.03 -11.56
N ALA A 78 11.82 11.20 -10.97
CA ALA A 78 11.44 12.40 -11.71
C ALA A 78 12.54 12.92 -12.66
N ARG A 79 13.82 12.74 -12.33
CA ARG A 79 14.94 13.06 -13.24
C ARG A 79 15.07 12.06 -14.36
N ASP A 80 14.85 10.77 -14.07
CA ASP A 80 14.83 9.70 -15.06
C ASP A 80 13.69 9.92 -16.07
N MET A 81 12.49 10.28 -15.59
CA MET A 81 11.36 10.71 -16.42
C MET A 81 11.75 11.76 -17.45
N LEU A 82 12.42 12.84 -17.00
CA LEU A 82 12.82 13.93 -17.88
C LEU A 82 13.85 13.45 -18.91
N SER A 83 14.81 12.63 -18.49
CA SER A 83 15.83 12.04 -19.36
C SER A 83 15.21 11.14 -20.44
N ILE A 84 14.22 10.33 -20.08
CA ILE A 84 13.47 9.46 -21.01
C ILE A 84 12.66 10.29 -22.01
N VAL A 85 12.00 11.35 -21.55
CA VAL A 85 11.28 12.29 -22.42
C VAL A 85 12.23 12.91 -23.46
N GLN A 86 13.40 13.36 -23.02
CA GLN A 86 14.43 13.94 -23.89
C GLN A 86 15.03 12.92 -24.86
N ALA A 87 15.29 11.69 -24.42
CA ALA A 87 15.79 10.61 -25.27
C ALA A 87 14.81 10.24 -26.40
N HIS A 88 13.51 10.47 -26.20
CA HIS A 88 12.48 10.35 -27.24
C HIS A 88 12.29 11.61 -28.10
N GLY A 89 13.19 12.60 -27.99
CA GLY A 89 13.14 13.84 -28.77
C GLY A 89 11.98 14.76 -28.39
N ARG A 90 11.44 14.64 -27.17
CA ARG A 90 10.40 15.52 -26.64
C ARG A 90 10.97 16.42 -25.55
N GLU A 91 10.40 17.61 -25.42
CA GLU A 91 10.80 18.56 -24.37
C GLU A 91 9.89 18.51 -23.15
N LYS A 92 8.65 18.03 -23.33
CA LYS A 92 7.61 18.03 -22.30
C LYS A 92 6.99 16.66 -22.08
N LEU A 93 6.59 16.41 -20.84
CA LEU A 93 6.04 15.18 -20.33
C LEU A 93 4.53 15.09 -20.58
N LEU A 94 4.10 13.95 -21.09
CA LEU A 94 2.72 13.47 -21.06
C LEU A 94 2.69 12.30 -20.07
N TYR A 95 2.01 12.46 -18.94
CA TYR A 95 2.08 11.50 -17.84
C TYR A 95 0.70 11.14 -17.29
N TRP A 96 0.53 9.85 -16.98
CA TRP A 96 -0.57 9.32 -16.20
C TRP A 96 0.01 8.50 -15.05
N GLY A 97 -0.10 9.00 -13.83
CA GLY A 97 0.34 8.34 -12.61
C GLY A 97 -0.84 7.80 -11.82
N ILE A 98 -0.73 6.56 -11.33
CA ILE A 98 -1.75 5.94 -10.49
C ILE A 98 -1.15 5.62 -9.12
N SER A 99 -1.87 5.89 -8.03
CA SER A 99 -1.42 5.57 -6.66
C SER A 99 -0.06 6.21 -6.35
N TYR A 100 0.99 5.45 -6.05
CA TYR A 100 2.37 5.99 -5.90
C TYR A 100 2.83 6.84 -7.10
N GLY A 101 2.35 6.52 -8.31
CA GLY A 101 2.56 7.35 -9.50
C GLY A 101 2.04 8.78 -9.36
N SER A 102 1.07 9.06 -8.48
CA SER A 102 0.63 10.43 -8.17
C SER A 102 1.68 11.22 -7.39
N ALA A 103 2.44 10.56 -6.50
CA ALA A 103 3.54 11.19 -5.79
C ALA A 103 4.68 11.50 -6.76
N ILE A 104 5.04 10.56 -7.64
CA ILE A 104 5.99 10.78 -8.75
C ILE A 104 5.56 11.98 -9.61
N GLY A 105 4.29 12.01 -10.04
CA GLY A 105 3.76 13.07 -10.88
C GLY A 105 3.78 14.45 -10.21
N SER A 106 3.40 14.52 -8.94
CA SER A 106 3.42 15.75 -8.14
C SER A 106 4.85 16.24 -7.92
N THR A 107 5.79 15.33 -7.64
CA THR A 107 7.22 15.64 -7.49
C THR A 107 7.82 16.15 -8.79
N PHE A 108 7.51 15.51 -9.93
CA PHE A 108 7.92 15.99 -11.25
C PHE A 108 7.38 17.40 -11.51
N ALA A 109 6.10 17.67 -11.19
CA ALA A 109 5.48 18.97 -11.38
C ALA A 109 6.13 20.07 -10.54
N ALA A 110 6.55 19.77 -9.32
CA ALA A 110 7.26 20.72 -8.47
C ALA A 110 8.70 20.98 -8.96
N MET A 111 9.40 19.94 -9.43
CA MET A 111 10.80 20.05 -9.87
C MET A 111 10.97 20.61 -11.29
N PHE A 112 10.03 20.32 -12.19
CA PHE A 112 10.11 20.63 -13.62
C PHE A 112 8.79 21.19 -14.18
N PRO A 113 8.23 22.27 -13.60
CA PRO A 113 6.90 22.78 -13.96
C PRO A 113 6.74 23.21 -15.43
N ASP A 114 7.83 23.64 -16.07
CA ASP A 114 7.88 24.03 -17.49
C ASP A 114 8.00 22.82 -18.44
N LYS A 115 8.29 21.64 -17.91
CA LYS A 115 8.45 20.38 -18.66
C LYS A 115 7.19 19.53 -18.68
N ILE A 116 6.03 20.09 -18.36
CA ILE A 116 4.74 19.38 -18.43
C ILE A 116 3.96 19.81 -19.66
N GLU A 117 3.54 18.84 -20.46
CA GLU A 117 2.54 19.04 -21.52
C GLU A 117 1.15 18.67 -21.01
N ARG A 118 0.97 17.47 -20.45
CA ARG A 118 -0.25 17.05 -19.74
C ARG A 118 0.13 16.12 -18.60
N LEU A 119 -0.50 16.32 -17.45
CA LEU A 119 -0.28 15.49 -16.28
C LEU A 119 -1.63 15.07 -15.69
N LEU A 120 -1.82 13.75 -15.63
CA LEU A 120 -2.96 13.07 -15.03
C LEU A 120 -2.48 12.29 -13.81
N ILE A 121 -3.14 12.47 -12.68
CA ILE A 121 -2.91 11.66 -11.48
C ILE A 121 -4.24 11.06 -10.99
N ASP A 122 -4.24 9.76 -10.71
CA ASP A 122 -5.43 8.94 -10.41
C ASP A 122 -5.22 8.12 -9.13
N GLY A 123 -6.09 8.27 -8.14
CA GLY A 123 -5.86 7.73 -6.80
C GLY A 123 -4.71 8.46 -6.12
N VAL A 124 -4.95 9.70 -5.71
CA VAL A 124 -3.88 10.63 -5.31
C VAL A 124 -3.48 10.41 -3.85
N LEU A 125 -2.20 10.07 -3.65
CA LEU A 125 -1.58 10.06 -2.33
C LEU A 125 -1.50 11.46 -1.73
N ASP A 126 -1.75 11.54 -0.43
CA ASP A 126 -1.31 12.65 0.41
C ASP A 126 0.22 12.70 0.41
N VAL A 127 0.79 13.65 -0.32
CA VAL A 127 2.25 13.79 -0.46
C VAL A 127 2.92 14.16 0.85
N GLU A 128 2.28 14.96 1.72
CA GLU A 128 2.83 15.29 3.03
C GLU A 128 2.84 14.05 3.93
N GLY A 129 1.73 13.30 3.95
CA GLY A 129 1.62 12.03 4.65
C GLY A 129 2.63 10.99 4.16
N TYR A 130 2.83 10.87 2.84
CA TYR A 130 3.82 9.98 2.23
C TYR A 130 5.25 10.28 2.70
N TYR A 131 5.70 11.53 2.62
CA TYR A 131 7.06 11.92 3.02
C TYR A 131 7.29 11.91 4.53
N THR A 132 6.24 11.95 5.35
CA THR A 132 6.34 11.90 6.82
C THR A 132 6.00 10.53 7.40
N MET A 133 5.58 9.58 6.56
CA MET A 133 5.01 8.29 6.97
C MET A 133 3.84 8.47 7.96
N ASP A 134 2.99 9.47 7.73
CA ASP A 134 1.69 9.63 8.40
C ASP A 134 0.56 9.28 7.43
N TYR A 135 -0.08 8.13 7.67
CA TYR A 135 -1.16 7.60 6.85
C TYR A 135 -2.53 7.80 7.49
N ALA A 136 -2.67 8.70 8.47
CA ALA A 136 -3.96 9.00 9.10
C ALA A 136 -5.04 9.40 8.07
N ASN A 137 -4.66 10.17 7.05
CA ASN A 137 -5.58 10.53 5.98
C ASN A 137 -5.94 9.35 5.08
N GLY A 138 -5.07 8.33 4.98
CA GLY A 138 -5.18 7.20 4.03
C GLY A 138 -6.29 6.22 4.37
N VAL A 139 -6.75 6.23 5.62
CA VAL A 139 -7.70 5.25 6.14
C VAL A 139 -9.14 5.77 6.17
N LEU A 140 -9.36 7.05 5.87
CA LEU A 140 -10.63 7.74 6.12
C LEU A 140 -11.82 7.17 5.33
N ASP A 141 -11.58 6.61 4.13
CA ASP A 141 -12.63 5.99 3.31
C ASP A 141 -12.59 4.44 3.35
N ALA A 142 -11.74 3.81 4.18
CA ALA A 142 -11.63 2.35 4.23
C ALA A 142 -12.92 1.67 4.72
N ASP A 143 -13.52 2.15 5.81
CA ASP A 143 -14.80 1.62 6.30
C ASP A 143 -15.96 1.94 5.33
N LYS A 144 -15.88 3.07 4.61
CA LYS A 144 -16.82 3.42 3.54
C LYS A 144 -16.70 2.47 2.36
N ALA A 145 -15.49 2.10 1.96
CA ALA A 145 -15.24 1.10 0.93
C ALA A 145 -15.79 -0.27 1.35
N LEU A 146 -15.62 -0.68 2.61
CA LEU A 146 -16.24 -1.89 3.15
C LEU A 146 -17.78 -1.81 3.12
N GLN A 147 -18.37 -0.65 3.40
CA GLN A 147 -19.82 -0.49 3.30
C GLN A 147 -20.34 -0.79 1.88
N THR A 148 -19.56 -0.49 0.83
CA THR A 148 -19.94 -0.83 -0.55
C THR A 148 -20.03 -2.34 -0.80
N PHE A 149 -19.26 -3.17 -0.06
CA PHE A 149 -19.39 -4.63 -0.12
C PHE A 149 -20.71 -5.08 0.48
N PHE A 150 -21.10 -4.53 1.64
CA PHE A 150 -22.37 -4.88 2.28
C PHE A 150 -23.57 -4.47 1.43
N ASP A 151 -23.59 -3.23 0.94
CA ASP A 151 -24.64 -2.71 0.08
C ASP A 151 -24.73 -3.49 -1.24
N GLY A 152 -23.58 -3.73 -1.87
CA GLY A 152 -23.48 -4.44 -3.12
C GLY A 152 -23.91 -5.91 -3.00
N CYS A 153 -23.51 -6.60 -1.95
CA CYS A 153 -23.88 -8.00 -1.72
C CYS A 153 -25.39 -8.16 -1.43
N ALA A 154 -25.97 -7.27 -0.62
CA ALA A 154 -27.42 -7.27 -0.37
C ALA A 154 -28.21 -6.98 -1.66
N ALA A 155 -27.80 -5.97 -2.43
CA ALA A 155 -28.45 -5.59 -3.68
C ALA A 155 -28.31 -6.66 -4.78
N ALA A 156 -27.21 -7.42 -4.78
CA ALA A 156 -26.98 -8.49 -5.75
C ALA A 156 -27.92 -9.70 -5.57
N GLY A 157 -28.41 -9.93 -4.34
CA GLY A 157 -29.29 -11.05 -4.04
C GLY A 157 -28.56 -12.40 -3.89
N PRO A 158 -29.29 -13.45 -3.48
CA PRO A 158 -28.71 -14.76 -3.18
C PRO A 158 -28.08 -15.46 -4.38
N ASP A 159 -28.55 -15.15 -5.60
CA ASP A 159 -28.05 -15.75 -6.83
C ASP A 159 -26.68 -15.20 -7.27
N ARG A 160 -26.30 -14.01 -6.78
CA ARG A 160 -25.08 -13.29 -7.22
C ARG A 160 -24.11 -12.99 -6.07
N CYS A 161 -24.54 -13.04 -4.82
CA CYS A 161 -23.65 -12.95 -3.67
C CYS A 161 -23.75 -14.20 -2.79
N ALA A 162 -22.66 -14.98 -2.71
CA ALA A 162 -22.61 -16.19 -1.89
C ALA A 162 -22.75 -15.90 -0.38
N PHE A 163 -22.36 -14.70 0.05
CA PHE A 163 -22.47 -14.22 1.44
C PHE A 163 -23.74 -13.39 1.67
N TYR A 164 -24.76 -13.54 0.82
CA TYR A 164 -25.99 -12.75 0.87
C TYR A 164 -26.73 -12.86 2.21
N SER A 165 -27.22 -11.72 2.69
CA SER A 165 -28.35 -11.59 3.62
C SER A 165 -29.28 -10.47 3.13
N PRO A 166 -30.57 -10.46 3.53
CA PRO A 166 -31.55 -9.46 3.11
C PRO A 166 -31.19 -7.99 3.33
N SER A 167 -30.36 -7.67 4.33
CA SER A 167 -29.94 -6.29 4.62
C SER A 167 -28.41 -6.14 4.73
N PRO A 168 -27.84 -4.98 4.35
CA PRO A 168 -26.42 -4.70 4.55
C PRO A 168 -25.96 -4.85 6.00
N SER A 169 -26.83 -4.49 6.96
CA SER A 169 -26.56 -4.66 8.41
C SER A 169 -26.39 -6.12 8.79
N GLU A 170 -27.22 -7.03 8.29
CA GLU A 170 -27.08 -8.46 8.57
C GLU A 170 -25.78 -9.04 7.98
N ILE A 171 -25.35 -8.56 6.81
CA ILE A 171 -24.07 -8.98 6.21
C ILE A 171 -22.89 -8.51 7.07
N LYS A 172 -22.96 -7.27 7.56
CA LYS A 172 -21.97 -6.70 8.49
C LYS A 172 -21.91 -7.48 9.80
N ASP A 173 -23.06 -7.84 10.38
CA ASP A 173 -23.14 -8.60 11.62
C ASP A 173 -22.58 -10.03 11.44
N ARG A 174 -22.83 -10.65 10.28
CA ARG A 174 -22.23 -11.95 9.93
C ARG A 174 -20.72 -11.88 9.80
N LEU A 175 -20.17 -10.87 9.13
CA LEU A 175 -18.72 -10.68 9.05
C LEU A 175 -18.11 -10.44 10.44
N SER A 176 -18.77 -9.64 11.28
CA SER A 176 -18.34 -9.37 12.65
C SER A 176 -18.35 -10.64 13.51
N SER A 177 -19.37 -11.48 13.34
CA SER A 177 -19.47 -12.78 14.02
C SER A 177 -18.39 -13.76 13.58
N LEU A 178 -18.10 -13.83 12.27
CA LEU A 178 -16.98 -14.60 11.75
C LEU A 178 -15.65 -14.14 12.35
N SER A 179 -15.39 -12.83 12.36
CA SER A 179 -14.18 -12.26 12.95
C SER A 179 -14.06 -12.61 14.44
N ALA A 180 -15.14 -12.47 15.21
CA ALA A 180 -15.17 -12.83 16.63
C ALA A 180 -14.94 -14.34 16.88
N SER A 181 -15.38 -15.21 15.97
CA SER A 181 -15.15 -16.65 16.07
C SER A 181 -13.68 -17.05 15.89
N LEU A 182 -12.89 -16.22 15.20
CA LEU A 182 -11.46 -16.43 14.93
C LEU A 182 -10.55 -15.98 16.09
N GLN A 183 -11.05 -15.99 17.33
CA GLN A 183 -10.20 -15.91 18.53
C GLN A 183 -9.26 -17.12 18.61
N GLN A 184 -9.72 -18.28 18.15
CA GLN A 184 -8.86 -19.44 17.89
C GLN A 184 -8.51 -19.47 16.39
N PRO A 185 -7.21 -19.39 16.03
CA PRO A 185 -6.81 -19.49 14.63
C PRO A 185 -7.21 -20.85 14.02
N VAL A 186 -7.67 -20.83 12.78
CA VAL A 186 -8.01 -22.04 12.02
C VAL A 186 -6.93 -22.36 10.99
N PRO A 187 -6.63 -23.65 10.73
CA PRO A 187 -5.68 -24.03 9.69
C PRO A 187 -6.23 -23.68 8.30
N ALA A 188 -5.35 -23.29 7.39
CA ALA A 188 -5.70 -22.96 6.02
C ALA A 188 -4.68 -23.55 5.03
N TYR A 189 -5.18 -23.91 3.85
CA TYR A 189 -4.36 -24.29 2.71
C TYR A 189 -4.99 -23.70 1.46
N SER A 190 -4.24 -22.95 0.65
CA SER A 190 -4.72 -22.50 -0.66
C SER A 190 -4.17 -23.43 -1.74
N PRO A 191 -5.00 -24.05 -2.60
CA PRO A 191 -4.48 -24.78 -3.75
C PRO A 191 -3.92 -23.85 -4.84
N SER A 192 -4.50 -22.65 -4.98
CA SER A 192 -4.08 -21.63 -5.95
C SER A 192 -2.73 -21.01 -5.60
N LEU A 193 -2.44 -20.94 -4.31
CA LEU A 193 -1.17 -20.54 -3.75
C LEU A 193 -0.70 -21.70 -2.88
N PRO A 194 0.09 -22.67 -3.39
CA PRO A 194 0.37 -23.95 -2.73
C PRO A 194 1.13 -23.78 -1.40
N ALA A 195 0.42 -23.28 -0.41
CA ALA A 195 0.92 -22.69 0.82
C ALA A 195 -0.07 -23.01 1.95
N TYR A 196 0.52 -23.39 3.08
CA TYR A 196 -0.18 -23.67 4.32
C TYR A 196 -0.03 -22.48 5.25
N GLY A 197 -1.06 -22.21 6.05
CA GLY A 197 -1.01 -21.15 7.05
C GLY A 197 -2.13 -21.25 8.05
N VAL A 198 -2.33 -20.14 8.76
CA VAL A 198 -3.38 -20.00 9.78
C VAL A 198 -4.20 -18.74 9.48
N LEU A 199 -5.51 -18.86 9.64
CA LEU A 199 -6.43 -17.74 9.57
C LEU A 199 -6.89 -17.37 10.98
N ASN A 200 -6.63 -16.14 11.38
CA ASN A 200 -7.16 -15.49 12.58
C ASN A 200 -7.91 -14.20 12.20
N HIS A 201 -8.48 -13.50 13.20
CA HIS A 201 -9.24 -12.27 12.96
C HIS A 201 -8.44 -11.18 12.20
N VAL A 202 -7.13 -11.04 12.46
CA VAL A 202 -6.28 -10.05 11.79
C VAL A 202 -6.09 -10.40 10.31
N THR A 203 -5.82 -11.67 10.01
CA THR A 203 -5.69 -12.13 8.61
C THR A 203 -7.02 -12.09 7.84
N LEU A 204 -8.15 -12.35 8.51
CA LEU A 204 -9.48 -12.12 7.92
C LEU A 204 -9.66 -10.63 7.60
N GLN A 205 -9.31 -9.75 8.54
CA GLN A 205 -9.37 -8.30 8.33
C GLN A 205 -8.49 -7.88 7.14
N ARG A 206 -7.30 -8.46 7.00
CA ARG A 206 -6.42 -8.24 5.85
C ARG A 206 -7.03 -8.71 4.54
N ALA A 207 -7.65 -9.89 4.50
CA ALA A 207 -8.36 -10.38 3.32
C ALA A 207 -9.47 -9.44 2.88
N VAL A 208 -10.23 -8.90 3.84
CA VAL A 208 -11.27 -7.90 3.59
C VAL A 208 -10.63 -6.62 3.03
N TYR A 209 -9.59 -6.10 3.68
CA TYR A 209 -8.87 -4.89 3.26
C TYR A 209 -8.29 -5.03 1.84
N ASN A 210 -7.55 -6.10 1.56
CA ASN A 210 -7.02 -6.37 0.22
C ASN A 210 -8.11 -6.38 -0.85
N SER A 211 -9.30 -6.90 -0.50
CA SER A 211 -10.44 -6.98 -1.41
C SER A 211 -11.06 -5.62 -1.74
N LEU A 212 -10.93 -4.57 -0.91
CA LEU A 212 -11.57 -3.28 -1.22
C LEU A 212 -10.84 -2.50 -2.33
N SER A 213 -9.62 -2.88 -2.67
CA SER A 213 -8.82 -2.22 -3.73
C SER A 213 -9.39 -2.40 -5.14
N ALA A 214 -10.05 -3.55 -5.40
CA ALA A 214 -10.49 -3.96 -6.73
C ALA A 214 -11.90 -4.62 -6.69
N PRO A 215 -12.93 -3.92 -6.19
CA PRO A 215 -14.21 -4.51 -5.78
C PRO A 215 -14.90 -5.32 -6.88
N TYR A 216 -14.81 -4.87 -8.13
CA TYR A 216 -15.42 -5.55 -9.28
C TYR A 216 -14.84 -6.95 -9.56
N SER A 217 -13.59 -7.21 -9.17
CA SER A 217 -12.94 -8.52 -9.34
C SER A 217 -12.86 -9.33 -8.06
N THR A 218 -12.86 -8.68 -6.89
CA THR A 218 -12.59 -9.34 -5.60
C THR A 218 -13.83 -9.59 -4.76
N PHE A 219 -14.90 -8.78 -4.86
CA PHE A 219 -16.05 -8.91 -3.95
C PHE A 219 -16.79 -10.24 -4.10
N SER A 220 -16.92 -10.77 -5.32
CA SER A 220 -17.51 -12.08 -5.53
C SER A 220 -16.68 -13.20 -4.90
N VAL A 221 -15.35 -13.10 -4.98
CA VAL A 221 -14.40 -14.05 -4.38
C VAL A 221 -14.41 -13.93 -2.86
N LEU A 222 -14.44 -12.70 -2.32
CA LEU A 222 -14.55 -12.43 -0.89
C LEU A 222 -15.85 -13.02 -0.34
N ALA A 223 -16.99 -12.78 -1.00
CA ALA A 223 -18.27 -13.35 -0.58
C ALA A 223 -18.25 -14.89 -0.58
N GLN A 224 -17.64 -15.52 -1.58
CA GLN A 224 -17.47 -16.97 -1.62
C GLN A 224 -16.58 -17.46 -0.47
N GLY A 225 -15.46 -16.78 -0.22
CA GLY A 225 -14.54 -17.12 0.85
C GLY A 225 -15.16 -16.98 2.24
N LEU A 226 -15.88 -15.89 2.50
CA LEU A 226 -16.60 -15.70 3.76
C LEU A 226 -17.68 -16.78 3.95
N LYS A 227 -18.38 -17.17 2.88
CA LYS A 227 -19.38 -18.23 2.96
C LYS A 227 -18.75 -19.61 3.22
N ALA A 228 -17.63 -19.91 2.58
CA ALA A 228 -16.87 -21.14 2.79
C ALA A 228 -16.30 -21.20 4.22
N LEU A 229 -15.85 -20.06 4.75
CA LEU A 229 -15.34 -19.95 6.11
C LEU A 229 -16.40 -20.25 7.16
N GLU A 230 -17.67 -19.88 6.95
CA GLU A 230 -18.78 -20.32 7.83
C GLU A 230 -18.90 -21.85 7.91
N ALA A 231 -18.45 -22.58 6.88
CA ALA A 231 -18.42 -24.04 6.84
C ALA A 231 -17.06 -24.64 7.27
N GLY A 232 -16.11 -23.81 7.73
CA GLY A 232 -14.79 -24.23 8.17
C GLY A 232 -13.70 -24.26 7.09
N ASP A 233 -13.99 -23.80 5.87
CA ASP A 233 -13.00 -23.72 4.79
C ASP A 233 -12.40 -22.31 4.69
N ALA A 234 -11.16 -22.16 5.15
CA ALA A 234 -10.41 -20.91 5.16
C ALA A 234 -9.62 -20.62 3.87
N SER A 235 -9.66 -21.50 2.86
CA SER A 235 -8.73 -21.49 1.72
C SER A 235 -8.74 -20.19 0.91
N LEU A 236 -9.94 -19.69 0.55
CA LEU A 236 -10.10 -18.47 -0.25
C LEU A 236 -9.78 -17.21 0.55
N VAL A 237 -10.19 -17.16 1.83
CA VAL A 237 -9.88 -16.02 2.69
C VAL A 237 -8.38 -15.93 2.94
N PHE A 238 -7.72 -17.06 3.20
CA PHE A 238 -6.27 -17.13 3.34
C PHE A 238 -5.54 -16.67 2.07
N GLN A 239 -6.04 -17.05 0.89
CA GLN A 239 -5.50 -16.57 -0.38
C GLN A 239 -5.64 -15.03 -0.53
N LEU A 240 -6.78 -14.46 -0.15
CA LEU A 240 -6.99 -13.01 -0.19
C LEU A 240 -6.17 -12.26 0.87
N ALA A 241 -5.81 -12.92 1.97
CA ALA A 241 -5.02 -12.37 3.07
C ALA A 241 -3.52 -12.31 2.79
N GLN A 242 -3.02 -12.72 1.62
CA GLN A 242 -1.58 -12.71 1.41
C GLN A 242 -1.01 -11.28 1.46
N PRO A 243 0.16 -11.09 2.10
CA PRO A 243 0.81 -9.78 2.13
C PRO A 243 1.10 -9.25 0.73
N VAL A 244 0.97 -7.94 0.54
CA VAL A 244 1.19 -7.28 -0.77
C VAL A 244 2.55 -6.54 -0.81
N ALA A 245 3.20 -6.35 0.34
CA ALA A 245 4.44 -5.59 0.45
C ALA A 245 5.64 -6.32 -0.17
N ASN A 246 6.53 -5.57 -0.83
CA ASN A 246 7.77 -6.06 -1.42
C ASN A 246 8.96 -5.13 -1.07
N GLU A 247 10.18 -5.60 -1.28
CA GLU A 247 11.42 -4.88 -0.93
C GLU A 247 11.53 -3.51 -1.59
N ALA A 248 11.05 -3.38 -2.84
CA ALA A 248 11.05 -2.11 -3.56
C ALA A 248 10.16 -1.07 -2.89
N PHE A 249 8.97 -1.46 -2.43
CA PHE A 249 8.09 -0.57 -1.68
C PHE A 249 8.80 -0.02 -0.42
N ALA A 250 9.43 -0.89 0.36
CA ALA A 250 10.15 -0.49 1.57
C ALA A 250 11.36 0.41 1.24
N ALA A 251 12.16 0.04 0.23
CA ALA A 251 13.35 0.80 -0.15
C ALA A 251 13.02 2.19 -0.68
N ILE A 252 12.03 2.30 -1.57
CA ILE A 252 11.62 3.58 -2.17
C ILE A 252 10.96 4.46 -1.11
N GLY A 253 9.89 3.95 -0.47
CA GLY A 253 9.12 4.72 0.51
C GLY A 253 9.99 5.24 1.67
N CYS A 254 10.83 4.38 2.25
CA CYS A 254 11.66 4.78 3.38
C CYS A 254 12.90 5.60 2.99
N ALA A 255 13.41 5.48 1.76
CA ALA A 255 14.42 6.39 1.25
C ALA A 255 13.86 7.79 0.97
N ASP A 256 12.59 7.87 0.54
CA ASP A 256 11.92 9.15 0.30
C ASP A 256 11.58 9.89 1.59
N ALA A 257 11.13 9.14 2.61
CA ALA A 257 10.62 9.70 3.85
C ALA A 257 11.65 10.53 4.63
N THR A 258 11.14 11.43 5.46
CA THR A 258 11.88 11.94 6.61
C THR A 258 12.24 10.75 7.51
N PRO A 259 13.47 10.69 8.06
CA PRO A 259 13.88 9.58 8.91
C PRO A 259 12.86 9.34 10.03
N VAL A 260 12.37 8.10 10.11
CA VAL A 260 11.48 7.66 11.19
C VAL A 260 12.37 7.05 12.26
N GLU A 261 12.49 7.72 13.40
CA GLU A 261 13.33 7.27 14.53
C GLU A 261 12.50 6.66 15.68
N ASP A 262 11.21 6.44 15.42
CA ASP A 262 10.24 5.98 16.41
C ASP A 262 10.61 4.61 17.01
N GLY A 263 10.51 4.52 18.34
CA GLY A 263 10.56 3.27 19.08
C GLY A 263 9.18 2.61 19.20
N PRO A 264 9.09 1.44 19.87
CA PRO A 264 7.83 0.74 20.06
C PRO A 264 6.75 1.57 20.78
N GLU A 265 7.12 2.49 21.67
CA GLU A 265 6.17 3.33 22.40
C GLU A 265 5.55 4.40 21.49
N GLU A 266 6.37 5.10 20.71
CA GLU A 266 5.91 6.12 19.76
C GLU A 266 5.06 5.50 18.64
N LEU A 267 5.47 4.33 18.15
CA LEU A 267 4.70 3.57 17.15
C LEU A 267 3.36 3.09 17.71
N LYS A 268 3.32 2.67 18.98
CA LYS A 268 2.07 2.30 19.64
C LYS A 268 1.14 3.51 19.76
N ALA A 269 1.66 4.66 20.21
CA ALA A 269 0.89 5.88 20.31
C ALA A 269 0.36 6.34 18.94
N TYR A 270 1.16 6.17 17.88
CA TYR A 270 0.74 6.41 16.51
C TYR A 270 -0.38 5.45 16.07
N GLU A 271 -0.21 4.13 16.23
CA GLU A 271 -1.24 3.12 15.92
C GLU A 271 -2.56 3.40 16.68
N GLU A 272 -2.48 3.74 17.97
CA GLU A 272 -3.64 4.10 18.79
C GLU A 272 -4.36 5.36 18.27
N ARG A 273 -3.60 6.41 17.91
CA ARG A 273 -4.16 7.65 17.35
C ARG A 273 -4.97 7.40 16.09
N ILE A 274 -4.45 6.61 15.15
CA ILE A 274 -5.11 6.37 13.86
C ILE A 274 -6.16 5.26 13.92
N SER A 275 -6.10 4.37 14.92
CA SER A 275 -7.13 3.33 15.13
C SER A 275 -8.53 3.89 15.36
N GLY A 276 -8.63 5.12 15.89
CA GLY A 276 -9.90 5.84 16.03
C GLY A 276 -10.52 6.29 14.71
N LEU A 277 -9.77 6.28 13.61
CA LEU A 277 -10.24 6.71 12.29
C LEU A 277 -10.85 5.57 11.48
N SER A 278 -10.26 4.38 11.58
CA SER A 278 -10.73 3.20 10.88
C SER A 278 -10.31 1.91 11.56
N SER A 279 -11.16 0.89 11.46
CA SER A 279 -10.81 -0.46 11.88
C SER A 279 -9.59 -1.00 11.12
N PHE A 280 -9.32 -0.53 9.90
CA PHE A 280 -8.21 -0.95 9.05
C PHE A 280 -6.92 -0.16 9.28
N ALA A 281 -6.87 0.75 10.25
CA ALA A 281 -5.76 1.71 10.34
C ALA A 281 -4.38 1.07 10.56
N SER A 282 -4.33 -0.11 11.18
CA SER A 282 -3.10 -0.85 11.45
C SER A 282 -2.38 -1.35 10.18
N PHE A 283 -3.07 -1.49 9.04
CA PHE A 283 -2.45 -1.90 7.78
C PHE A 283 -1.54 -0.81 7.21
N PRO A 284 -2.03 0.41 6.90
CA PRO A 284 -1.14 1.47 6.44
C PRO A 284 -0.23 2.01 7.56
N ALA A 285 -0.55 1.82 8.84
CA ALA A 285 0.38 2.12 9.94
C ALA A 285 1.71 1.37 9.82
N SER A 286 1.66 0.16 9.24
CA SER A 286 2.81 -0.72 9.10
C SER A 286 3.94 -0.10 8.26
N TYR A 287 3.64 0.85 7.38
CA TYR A 287 4.64 1.55 6.59
C TYR A 287 5.58 2.39 7.47
N ARG A 288 5.02 3.08 8.47
CA ARG A 288 5.81 3.83 9.46
C ARG A 288 6.69 2.91 10.30
N LEU A 289 6.12 1.79 10.74
CA LEU A 289 6.85 0.74 11.46
C LEU A 289 8.05 0.21 10.63
N ALA A 290 7.86 -0.07 9.34
CA ALA A 290 8.94 -0.52 8.48
C ALA A 290 10.05 0.52 8.34
N CYS A 291 9.69 1.79 8.14
CA CYS A 291 10.68 2.85 8.00
C CYS A 291 11.43 3.17 9.30
N SER A 292 10.90 2.80 10.47
CA SER A 292 11.66 2.89 11.74
C SER A 292 12.94 2.05 11.75
N GLY A 293 12.96 0.97 10.95
CA GLY A 293 14.10 0.10 10.77
C GLY A 293 15.11 0.60 9.75
N TRP A 294 14.68 1.42 8.80
CA TRP A 294 15.48 1.84 7.64
C TRP A 294 16.70 2.67 8.05
N LYS A 295 17.82 2.49 7.35
CA LYS A 295 19.12 3.10 7.72
C LYS A 295 19.78 3.89 6.59
N ILE A 296 19.10 4.05 5.46
CA ILE A 296 19.63 4.67 4.24
C ILE A 296 18.75 5.86 3.90
N HIS A 297 19.20 7.05 4.26
CA HIS A 297 18.45 8.29 4.07
C HIS A 297 19.25 9.24 3.17
N PRO A 298 19.11 9.09 1.84
CA PRO A 298 19.75 10.01 0.91
C PRO A 298 19.20 11.43 1.07
N ASN A 299 19.98 12.41 0.62
CA ASN A 299 19.46 13.76 0.47
C ASN A 299 18.64 13.83 -0.82
N ASN A 300 17.32 13.94 -0.68
CA ASN A 300 16.36 13.98 -1.78
C ASN A 300 15.45 15.20 -1.67
N PHE A 301 14.77 15.53 -2.77
CA PHE A 301 13.73 16.55 -2.75
C PHE A 301 12.50 16.08 -1.96
N LYS A 302 12.15 16.83 -0.90
CA LYS A 302 10.99 16.55 -0.01
C LYS A 302 9.92 17.64 -0.09
N GLY A 303 10.01 18.53 -1.06
CA GLY A 303 9.09 19.65 -1.26
C GLY A 303 9.70 21.03 -0.97
N PRO A 304 8.85 22.09 -0.93
CA PRO A 304 7.39 22.02 -1.02
C PRO A 304 6.92 21.43 -2.36
N ILE A 305 5.89 20.59 -2.32
CA ILE A 305 5.27 20.01 -3.51
C ILE A 305 4.26 21.01 -4.07
N THR A 306 4.76 22.12 -4.61
CA THR A 306 3.96 23.21 -5.19
C THR A 306 4.61 23.68 -6.48
N GLY A 307 3.83 24.31 -7.36
CA GLY A 307 4.38 24.88 -8.59
C GLY A 307 3.31 25.42 -9.53
N ASN A 308 3.74 26.23 -10.50
CA ASN A 308 2.88 26.68 -11.59
C ASN A 308 3.22 25.89 -12.85
N THR A 309 2.42 24.87 -13.14
CA THR A 309 2.60 24.03 -14.33
C THR A 309 2.10 24.75 -15.59
N SER A 310 2.78 24.57 -16.72
CA SER A 310 2.40 25.20 -17.99
C SER A 310 0.96 24.90 -18.46
N TYR A 311 0.36 23.80 -17.99
CA TYR A 311 -1.01 23.40 -18.28
C TYR A 311 -1.65 22.83 -17.01
N PRO A 312 -2.98 22.99 -16.82
CA PRO A 312 -3.67 22.41 -15.67
C PRO A 312 -3.49 20.89 -15.57
N MET A 313 -3.38 20.40 -14.33
CA MET A 313 -3.36 18.98 -14.00
C MET A 313 -4.79 18.42 -13.96
N LEU A 314 -4.98 17.20 -14.45
CA LEU A 314 -6.22 16.45 -14.22
C LEU A 314 -6.02 15.50 -13.03
N ILE A 315 -6.90 15.63 -12.05
CA ILE A 315 -6.92 14.82 -10.84
C ILE A 315 -8.16 13.92 -10.87
N ILE A 316 -7.96 12.61 -10.75
CA ILE A 316 -9.03 11.62 -10.65
C ILE A 316 -9.01 11.04 -9.25
N GLY A 317 -10.13 11.16 -8.55
CA GLY A 317 -10.35 10.54 -7.25
C GLY A 317 -11.56 9.63 -7.25
N LYS A 318 -11.49 8.55 -6.48
CA LYS A 318 -12.63 7.64 -6.27
C LYS A 318 -13.37 8.07 -5.00
N THR A 319 -14.68 7.86 -5.00
CA THR A 319 -15.56 8.29 -3.90
C THR A 319 -15.45 7.41 -2.65
N ALA A 320 -14.86 6.22 -2.75
CA ALA A 320 -14.64 5.30 -1.64
C ALA A 320 -13.34 4.51 -1.90
N ASP A 321 -12.19 5.19 -1.85
CA ASP A 321 -10.88 4.57 -2.00
C ASP A 321 -10.28 4.27 -0.62
N GLN A 322 -9.89 3.03 -0.37
CA GLN A 322 -9.39 2.60 0.94
C GLN A 322 -7.97 3.05 1.29
N LEU A 323 -7.23 3.61 0.32
CA LEU A 323 -5.82 4.02 0.47
C LEU A 323 -5.59 5.47 0.06
N THR A 324 -6.40 6.00 -0.86
CA THR A 324 -6.35 7.39 -1.32
C THR A 324 -7.72 8.08 -1.22
N PRO A 325 -8.26 8.29 0.02
CA PRO A 325 -9.60 8.83 0.26
C PRO A 325 -9.84 10.20 -0.36
N LEU A 326 -11.12 10.54 -0.65
CA LEU A 326 -11.48 11.78 -1.35
C LEU A 326 -11.03 13.07 -0.62
N ALA A 327 -10.78 12.99 0.69
CA ALA A 327 -10.22 14.09 1.47
C ALA A 327 -8.78 14.47 1.05
N MET A 328 -7.98 13.52 0.56
CA MET A 328 -6.58 13.76 0.17
C MET A 328 -6.42 14.66 -1.05
N TYR A 329 -7.46 14.81 -1.86
CA TYR A 329 -7.39 15.52 -3.14
C TYR A 329 -7.47 17.04 -2.97
N VAL A 330 -7.87 17.52 -1.79
CA VAL A 330 -7.99 18.96 -1.49
C VAL A 330 -6.62 19.64 -1.45
N SER A 331 -5.59 18.99 -0.89
CA SER A 331 -4.25 19.57 -0.78
C SER A 331 -3.52 19.68 -2.13
N PRO A 332 -3.45 18.63 -2.98
CA PRO A 332 -2.89 18.72 -4.33
C PRO A 332 -3.58 19.75 -5.23
N LEU A 333 -4.91 19.92 -5.08
CA LEU A 333 -5.62 21.02 -5.74
C LEU A 333 -5.07 22.37 -5.28
N ALA A 334 -4.88 22.60 -3.97
CA ALA A 334 -4.33 23.86 -3.48
C ALA A 334 -2.89 24.13 -3.92
N TYR A 335 -2.08 23.10 -4.18
CA TYR A 335 -0.65 23.24 -4.45
C TYR A 335 -0.27 23.63 -5.88
N PHE A 336 -1.14 23.35 -6.87
CA PHE A 336 -0.86 23.57 -8.29
C PHE A 336 -1.91 24.45 -9.01
N LEU A 337 -2.79 25.11 -8.24
CA LEU A 337 -3.75 26.09 -8.75
C LEU A 337 -3.13 27.49 -8.81
N THR A 338 -2.46 27.81 -9.91
CA THR A 338 -2.42 29.17 -10.50
C THR A 338 -2.17 29.07 -11.99
#